data_AF-A0A949QEL5-F1
#
_entry.id   AF-A0A949QEL5-F1
#
_cell.length_a   1.000
_cell.length_b   1.000
_cell.length_c   1.000
_cell.angle_alpha   90.00
_cell.angle_beta   90.00
_cell.angle_gamma   90.00
#
_symmetry.space_group_name_H-M   'P 1'
#
loop_
_entity.id
_entity.type
_entity.pdbx_description
1 polymer ?
#
loop_
_entity_poly.entity_id
_entity_poly.type
_entity_poly.pdbx_seq_one_letter_code
_entity_poly.pdbx_strand_id
1 'polypeptide(L)'
;MERAALQSLDITKKSHWNNHHPAASFTKWMSVIDGNIVHIWIEAKADVILDFMDVELLQVVLTESDLLTRQFHILFDLKSVFNITFRYKQAITDLFFNWQPLLGVICFYNVHESMRITMDTFTAVAPQKISVIMAKSYENALENIMAFKEGMLITEELELEQKPESALKKQYLQAIARISWLNMLDEQITTPPLDNQYYPFFKALDSLRCDLVAKEREKERGKERATLDKKIAVQDNELTRRSTTTAENTDGLQCLLDQIYSLDIEPS
;
A
#
# COMPACT_ATOMS: atom_id res chain seq x y z
N MET A 1 -26.66 -18.99 -26.36
CA MET A 1 -25.61 -20.00 -26.56
C MET A 1 -24.47 -19.80 -25.56
N GLU A 2 -24.04 -18.56 -25.29
CA GLU A 2 -23.04 -18.20 -24.25
C GLU A 2 -23.32 -18.73 -22.83
N ARG A 3 -24.55 -18.63 -22.32
CA ARG A 3 -24.88 -19.12 -20.96
C ARG A 3 -24.62 -20.61 -20.72
N ALA A 4 -24.64 -21.43 -21.78
CA ALA A 4 -24.35 -22.86 -21.65
C ALA A 4 -22.84 -23.14 -21.55
N ALA A 5 -22.00 -22.25 -22.09
CA ALA A 5 -20.54 -22.38 -22.04
C ALA A 5 -19.96 -22.08 -20.65
N LEU A 6 -20.60 -21.19 -19.87
CA LEU A 6 -20.18 -20.90 -18.49
C LEU A 6 -20.42 -22.07 -17.53
N GLN A 7 -21.33 -23.00 -17.86
CA GLN A 7 -21.64 -24.16 -17.02
C GLN A 7 -20.62 -25.30 -17.15
N SER A 8 -19.68 -25.23 -18.11
CA SER A 8 -18.68 -26.25 -18.35
C SER A 8 -17.26 -25.85 -17.93
N LEU A 9 -17.09 -24.76 -17.17
CA LEU A 9 -15.77 -24.36 -16.72
C LEU A 9 -15.24 -25.31 -15.63
N ASP A 10 -14.02 -25.80 -15.82
CA ASP A 10 -13.36 -26.65 -14.84
C ASP A 10 -13.00 -25.85 -13.59
N ILE A 11 -13.43 -26.32 -12.43
CA ILE A 11 -13.13 -25.70 -11.14
C ILE A 11 -12.25 -26.64 -10.33
N THR A 12 -11.00 -26.23 -10.12
CA THR A 12 -10.06 -26.90 -9.23
C THR A 12 -10.17 -26.34 -7.82
N LYS A 13 -10.39 -27.22 -6.84
CA LYS A 13 -10.41 -26.89 -5.41
C LYS A 13 -9.49 -27.84 -4.66
N LYS A 14 -8.80 -27.33 -3.64
CA LYS A 14 -8.07 -28.15 -2.67
C LYS A 14 -8.48 -27.80 -1.25
N SER A 15 -8.47 -28.79 -0.37
CA SER A 15 -8.97 -28.66 1.01
C SER A 15 -8.18 -27.66 1.85
N HIS A 16 -6.91 -27.38 1.50
CA HIS A 16 -6.05 -26.41 2.18
C HIS A 16 -6.00 -25.04 1.51
N TRP A 17 -6.76 -24.82 0.43
CA TRP A 17 -6.86 -23.50 -0.23
C TRP A 17 -7.84 -22.58 0.50
N ASN A 18 -7.57 -22.39 1.78
CA ASN A 18 -8.27 -21.47 2.65
C ASN A 18 -7.36 -20.98 3.77
N ASN A 19 -7.71 -19.85 4.35
CA ASN A 19 -7.07 -19.34 5.56
C ASN A 19 -8.15 -18.89 6.55
N HIS A 20 -8.05 -19.37 7.79
CA HIS A 20 -9.00 -19.08 8.85
C HIS A 20 -8.54 -17.90 9.68
N HIS A 21 -9.42 -16.91 9.86
CA HIS A 21 -9.14 -15.65 10.55
C HIS A 21 -9.97 -15.55 11.82
N PRO A 22 -9.57 -16.22 12.93
CA PRO A 22 -10.42 -16.33 14.12
C PRO A 22 -10.70 -14.95 14.75
N ALA A 23 -9.72 -14.06 14.77
CA ALA A 23 -9.87 -12.70 15.30
C ALA A 23 -10.91 -11.85 14.53
N ALA A 24 -11.12 -12.16 13.25
CA ALA A 24 -12.08 -11.46 12.39
C ALA A 24 -13.32 -12.32 12.06
N SER A 25 -13.42 -13.53 12.61
CA SER A 25 -14.57 -14.44 12.47
C SER A 25 -14.97 -14.80 11.03
N PHE A 26 -13.98 -14.98 10.15
CA PHE A 26 -14.23 -15.43 8.77
C PHE A 26 -13.17 -16.43 8.29
N THR A 27 -13.50 -17.14 7.21
CA THR A 27 -12.54 -17.96 6.46
C THR A 27 -12.47 -17.43 5.03
N LYS A 28 -11.27 -17.15 4.53
CA LYS A 28 -11.06 -16.82 3.12
C LYS A 28 -10.80 -18.11 2.36
N TRP A 29 -11.48 -18.27 1.24
CA TRP A 29 -11.35 -19.43 0.37
C TRP A 29 -10.83 -19.02 -1.00
N MET A 30 -10.13 -19.95 -1.65
CA MET A 30 -9.67 -19.79 -3.02
C MET A 30 -9.93 -21.04 -3.85
N SER A 31 -10.21 -20.85 -5.13
CA SER A 31 -10.28 -21.91 -6.13
C SER A 31 -9.74 -21.40 -7.46
N VAL A 32 -9.44 -22.31 -8.39
CA VAL A 32 -9.00 -21.96 -9.74
C VAL A 32 -10.05 -22.42 -10.73
N ILE A 33 -10.56 -21.48 -11.52
CA ILE A 33 -11.54 -21.69 -12.58
C ILE A 33 -10.81 -21.60 -13.92
N ASP A 34 -11.14 -22.50 -14.84
CA ASP A 34 -10.62 -22.50 -16.23
C ASP A 34 -9.09 -22.42 -16.31
N GLY A 35 -8.43 -23.06 -15.33
CA GLY A 35 -6.99 -23.16 -15.23
C GLY A 35 -6.22 -21.88 -14.87
N ASN A 36 -6.79 -20.67 -14.98
CA ASN A 36 -6.06 -19.42 -14.72
C ASN A 36 -6.86 -18.27 -14.05
N ILE A 37 -8.09 -18.52 -13.62
CA ILE A 37 -8.90 -17.54 -12.89
C ILE A 37 -8.93 -17.94 -11.41
N VAL A 38 -8.25 -17.19 -10.55
CA VAL A 38 -8.30 -17.40 -9.10
C VAL A 38 -9.58 -16.76 -8.56
N HIS A 39 -10.53 -17.59 -8.14
CA HIS A 39 -11.76 -17.14 -7.49
C HIS A 39 -11.55 -17.08 -5.98
N ILE A 40 -11.75 -15.90 -5.41
CA ILE A 40 -11.58 -15.57 -3.99
C ILE A 40 -12.95 -15.21 -3.42
N TRP A 41 -13.33 -15.82 -2.30
CA TRP A 41 -14.54 -15.45 -1.56
C TRP A 41 -14.33 -15.60 -0.06
N ILE A 42 -15.27 -15.05 0.71
CA ILE A 42 -15.25 -15.08 2.16
C ILE A 42 -16.48 -15.79 2.67
N GLU A 43 -16.26 -16.72 3.58
CA GLU A 43 -17.31 -17.36 4.35
C GLU A 43 -17.32 -16.76 5.77
N ALA A 44 -18.40 -16.09 6.10
CA ALA A 44 -18.60 -15.43 7.38
C ALA A 44 -20.08 -15.47 7.78
N LYS A 45 -20.36 -15.39 9.08
CA LYS A 45 -21.73 -15.31 9.61
C LYS A 45 -22.30 -13.90 9.61
N ALA A 46 -21.45 -12.89 9.42
CA ALA A 46 -21.78 -11.48 9.43
C ALA A 46 -20.88 -10.73 8.44
N ASP A 47 -21.19 -9.47 8.20
CA ASP A 47 -20.39 -8.58 7.36
C ASP A 47 -18.98 -8.42 7.92
N VAL A 48 -18.00 -8.46 7.02
CA VAL A 48 -16.57 -8.44 7.34
C VAL A 48 -15.94 -7.13 6.88
N ILE A 49 -15.00 -6.64 7.69
CA ILE A 49 -14.05 -5.61 7.29
C ILE A 49 -12.71 -6.27 6.99
N LEU A 50 -12.22 -6.15 5.76
CA LEU A 50 -10.94 -6.73 5.41
C LEU A 50 -9.78 -5.84 5.86
N ASP A 51 -8.89 -6.38 6.68
CA ASP A 51 -7.74 -5.65 7.20
C ASP A 51 -6.41 -6.02 6.54
N PHE A 52 -6.26 -7.26 6.09
CA PHE A 52 -5.03 -7.74 5.46
C PHE A 52 -5.34 -8.72 4.30
N MET A 53 -4.42 -8.75 3.34
CA MET A 53 -4.49 -9.64 2.20
C MET A 53 -3.77 -10.96 2.52
N ASP A 54 -4.36 -12.09 2.13
CA ASP A 54 -3.77 -13.41 2.31
C ASP A 54 -2.81 -13.71 1.14
N VAL A 55 -1.73 -12.94 1.06
CA VAL A 55 -0.75 -13.04 -0.03
C VAL A 55 -0.09 -14.42 -0.06
N GLU A 56 0.24 -14.98 1.09
CA GLU A 56 0.81 -16.32 1.22
C GLU A 56 -0.13 -17.40 0.67
N LEU A 57 -1.43 -17.31 0.99
CA LEU A 57 -2.44 -18.23 0.44
C LEU A 57 -2.53 -18.10 -1.08
N LEU A 58 -2.50 -16.87 -1.61
CA LEU A 58 -2.49 -16.64 -3.05
C LEU A 58 -1.24 -17.29 -3.69
N GLN A 59 -0.05 -17.12 -3.09
CA GLN A 59 1.18 -17.75 -3.60
C GLN A 59 1.09 -19.27 -3.61
N VAL A 60 0.52 -19.89 -2.57
CA VAL A 60 0.29 -21.35 -2.53
C VAL A 60 -0.61 -21.79 -3.69
N VAL A 61 -1.74 -21.12 -3.89
CA VAL A 61 -2.69 -21.43 -4.98
C VAL A 61 -2.04 -21.27 -6.34
N LEU A 62 -1.27 -20.19 -6.55
CA LEU A 62 -0.59 -19.94 -7.82
C LEU A 62 0.52 -20.97 -8.08
N THR A 63 1.32 -21.31 -7.07
CA THR A 63 2.40 -22.32 -7.20
C THR A 63 1.83 -23.68 -7.57
N GLU A 64 0.82 -24.12 -6.82
CA GLU A 64 0.22 -25.44 -6.98
C GLU A 64 -0.65 -25.59 -8.22
N SER A 65 -0.99 -24.48 -8.87
CA SER A 65 -1.72 -24.44 -10.14
C SER A 65 -0.82 -24.05 -11.31
N ASP A 66 0.50 -24.01 -11.13
CA ASP A 66 1.47 -23.61 -12.16
C ASP A 66 1.14 -22.23 -12.79
N LEU A 67 0.70 -21.27 -11.98
CA LEU A 67 0.32 -19.92 -12.41
C LEU A 67 1.41 -18.86 -12.17
N LEU A 68 2.55 -19.22 -11.56
CA LEU A 68 3.64 -18.26 -11.28
C LEU A 68 4.33 -17.73 -12.56
N THR A 69 4.30 -18.49 -13.64
CA THR A 69 5.01 -18.19 -14.90
C THR A 69 4.09 -17.73 -16.03
N ARG A 70 2.77 -17.73 -15.80
CA ARG A 70 1.76 -17.39 -16.81
C ARG A 70 0.80 -16.32 -16.30
N GLN A 71 0.05 -15.73 -17.23
CA GLN A 71 -0.95 -14.74 -16.86
C GLN A 71 -2.11 -15.39 -16.10
N PHE A 72 -2.49 -14.79 -14.98
CA PHE A 72 -3.66 -15.19 -14.20
C PHE A 72 -4.60 -14.00 -13.96
N HIS A 73 -5.83 -14.30 -13.59
CA HIS A 73 -6.86 -13.31 -13.29
C HIS A 73 -7.44 -13.57 -11.90
N ILE A 74 -8.01 -12.55 -11.28
CA ILE A 74 -8.68 -12.65 -9.98
C ILE A 74 -10.15 -12.36 -10.18
N LEU A 75 -10.99 -13.24 -9.66
CA LEU A 75 -12.43 -13.05 -9.50
C LEU A 75 -12.72 -12.96 -8.00
N PHE A 76 -13.23 -11.84 -7.50
CA PHE A 76 -13.40 -11.62 -6.07
C PHE A 76 -14.86 -11.37 -5.71
N ASP A 77 -15.43 -12.28 -4.91
CA ASP A 77 -16.74 -12.10 -4.27
C ASP A 77 -16.67 -11.18 -3.05
N LEU A 78 -17.36 -10.04 -3.11
CA LEU A 78 -17.46 -9.11 -1.99
C LEU A 78 -18.79 -9.20 -1.24
N LYS A 79 -19.59 -10.26 -1.44
CA LYS A 79 -20.91 -10.42 -0.81
C LYS A 79 -20.91 -10.27 0.70
N SER A 80 -19.88 -10.79 1.38
CA SER A 80 -19.73 -10.71 2.84
C SER A 80 -18.79 -9.58 3.29
N VAL A 81 -18.38 -8.70 2.38
CA VAL A 81 -17.42 -7.62 2.65
C VAL A 81 -18.13 -6.27 2.62
N PHE A 82 -18.21 -5.62 3.78
CA PHE A 82 -18.86 -4.32 3.91
C PHE A 82 -17.87 -3.14 3.79
N ASN A 83 -16.61 -3.35 4.17
CA ASN A 83 -15.57 -2.32 4.08
C ASN A 83 -14.16 -2.94 4.03
N ILE A 84 -13.16 -2.12 3.71
CA ILE A 84 -11.75 -2.49 3.76
C ILE A 84 -10.94 -1.42 4.48
N THR A 85 -9.94 -1.84 5.27
CA THR A 85 -9.12 -0.91 6.05
C THR A 85 -8.08 -0.21 5.16
N PHE A 86 -7.40 0.77 5.75
CA PHE A 86 -6.24 1.42 5.14
C PHE A 86 -5.15 0.40 4.75
N ARG A 87 -4.81 -0.51 5.65
CA ARG A 87 -3.79 -1.54 5.44
C ARG A 87 -4.14 -2.45 4.27
N TYR A 88 -5.41 -2.81 4.12
CA TYR A 88 -5.85 -3.60 2.98
C TYR A 88 -5.72 -2.84 1.64
N LYS A 89 -6.03 -1.55 1.63
CA LYS A 89 -5.84 -0.69 0.43
C LYS A 89 -4.37 -0.65 0.02
N GLN A 90 -3.47 -0.52 0.99
CA GLN A 90 -2.03 -0.58 0.74
C GLN A 90 -1.59 -1.93 0.17
N ALA A 91 -2.13 -3.04 0.68
CA ALA A 91 -1.83 -4.37 0.15
C ALA A 91 -2.30 -4.57 -1.30
N ILE A 92 -3.48 -4.03 -1.68
CA ILE A 92 -3.94 -4.05 -3.08
C ILE A 92 -3.02 -3.21 -3.97
N THR A 93 -2.59 -2.04 -3.51
CA THR A 93 -1.65 -1.23 -4.29
C THR A 93 -0.28 -1.89 -4.41
N ASP A 94 0.19 -2.57 -3.37
CA ASP A 94 1.43 -3.36 -3.43
C ASP A 94 1.32 -4.50 -4.46
N LEU A 95 0.15 -5.16 -4.51
CA LEU A 95 -0.18 -6.16 -5.54
C LEU A 95 -0.12 -5.55 -6.96
N PHE A 96 -0.51 -4.29 -7.14
CA PHE A 96 -0.46 -3.64 -8.46
C PHE A 96 0.97 -3.34 -8.93
N PHE A 97 1.81 -2.83 -8.04
CA PHE A 97 3.10 -2.24 -8.41
C PHE A 97 4.29 -3.17 -8.18
N ASN A 98 4.22 -4.07 -7.18
CA ASN A 98 5.37 -4.86 -6.71
C ASN A 98 5.19 -6.37 -6.91
N TRP A 99 4.05 -6.82 -7.43
CA TRP A 99 3.79 -8.24 -7.66
C TRP A 99 4.46 -8.81 -8.91
N GLN A 100 4.97 -10.03 -8.78
CA GLN A 100 5.55 -10.84 -9.86
C GLN A 100 5.06 -12.29 -9.72
N PRO A 101 3.80 -12.60 -10.07
CA PRO A 101 3.47 -13.06 -11.44
C PRO A 101 2.64 -12.10 -12.29
N LEU A 102 2.35 -12.49 -13.53
CA LEU A 102 1.59 -11.70 -14.51
C LEU A 102 0.08 -11.65 -14.17
N LEU A 103 -0.35 -10.61 -13.48
CA LEU A 103 -1.77 -10.37 -13.22
C LEU A 103 -2.41 -9.63 -14.41
N GLY A 104 -3.50 -10.18 -14.96
CA GLY A 104 -4.24 -9.58 -16.08
C GLY A 104 -5.45 -8.75 -15.64
N VAL A 105 -6.42 -9.39 -14.98
CA VAL A 105 -7.69 -8.76 -14.59
C VAL A 105 -7.96 -9.02 -13.13
N ILE A 106 -8.52 -8.04 -12.43
CA ILE A 106 -9.24 -8.23 -11.16
C ILE A 106 -10.69 -7.84 -11.39
N CYS A 107 -11.60 -8.79 -11.28
CA CYS A 107 -13.03 -8.52 -11.34
C CYS A 107 -13.65 -8.66 -9.95
N PHE A 108 -14.20 -7.56 -9.43
CA PHE A 108 -14.97 -7.54 -8.19
C PHE A 108 -16.46 -7.71 -8.50
N TYR A 109 -17.15 -8.56 -7.77
CA TYR A 109 -18.62 -8.67 -7.87
C TYR A 109 -19.27 -8.69 -6.49
N ASN A 110 -20.59 -8.48 -6.45
CA ASN A 110 -21.34 -8.26 -5.21
C ASN A 110 -20.78 -7.10 -4.36
N VAL A 111 -20.30 -6.03 -5.01
CA VAL A 111 -19.74 -4.85 -4.34
C VAL A 111 -20.84 -4.10 -3.58
N HIS A 112 -20.67 -3.94 -2.27
CA HIS A 112 -21.57 -3.10 -1.47
C HIS A 112 -21.44 -1.62 -1.85
N GLU A 113 -22.54 -0.86 -1.87
CA GLU A 113 -22.57 0.53 -2.36
C GLU A 113 -21.60 1.45 -1.59
N SER A 114 -21.43 1.23 -0.28
CA SER A 114 -20.47 1.98 0.55
C SER A 114 -19.01 1.80 0.09
N MET A 115 -18.68 0.70 -0.59
CA MET A 115 -17.33 0.44 -1.09
C MET A 115 -17.12 0.88 -2.53
N ARG A 116 -18.17 1.31 -3.23
CA ARG A 116 -18.12 1.59 -4.66
C ARG A 116 -17.06 2.62 -5.03
N ILE A 117 -16.97 3.71 -4.26
CA ILE A 117 -15.93 4.73 -4.45
C ILE A 117 -14.52 4.16 -4.22
N THR A 118 -14.38 3.23 -3.28
CA THR A 118 -13.08 2.57 -3.03
C THR A 118 -12.70 1.68 -4.21
N MET A 119 -13.65 0.95 -4.81
CA MET A 119 -13.41 0.14 -6.00
C MET A 119 -13.12 1.01 -7.24
N ASP A 120 -13.89 2.07 -7.46
CA ASP A 120 -13.61 3.07 -8.50
C ASP A 120 -12.19 3.63 -8.36
N THR A 121 -11.74 3.84 -7.12
CA THR A 121 -10.39 4.33 -6.84
C THR A 121 -9.33 3.29 -7.18
N PHE A 122 -9.56 1.99 -6.90
CA PHE A 122 -8.66 0.92 -7.35
C PHE A 122 -8.56 0.86 -8.87
N THR A 123 -9.69 0.95 -9.58
CA THR A 123 -9.71 1.04 -11.05
C THR A 123 -8.94 2.26 -11.53
N ALA A 124 -9.09 3.40 -10.86
CA ALA A 124 -8.39 4.62 -11.23
C ALA A 124 -6.85 4.49 -11.09
N VAL A 125 -6.34 3.82 -10.04
CA VAL A 125 -4.89 3.68 -9.81
C VAL A 125 -4.25 2.45 -10.41
N ALA A 126 -5.04 1.52 -10.95
CA ALA A 126 -4.51 0.31 -11.57
C ALA A 126 -3.53 0.68 -12.72
N PRO A 127 -2.35 0.03 -12.79
CA PRO A 127 -1.44 0.18 -13.92
C PRO A 127 -2.11 -0.25 -15.22
N GLN A 128 -1.71 0.33 -16.35
CA GLN A 128 -2.30 0.01 -17.68
C GLN A 128 -2.30 -1.49 -18.03
N LYS A 129 -1.37 -2.27 -17.47
CA LYS A 129 -1.26 -3.72 -17.68
C LYS A 129 -2.27 -4.56 -16.88
N ILE A 130 -2.93 -3.98 -15.88
CA ILE A 130 -3.92 -4.65 -15.03
C ILE A 130 -5.27 -3.96 -15.24
N SER A 131 -6.28 -4.72 -15.67
CA SER A 131 -7.65 -4.22 -15.73
C SER A 131 -8.37 -4.51 -14.42
N VAL A 132 -9.11 -3.53 -13.90
CA VAL A 132 -9.94 -3.71 -12.69
C VAL A 132 -11.38 -3.40 -13.04
N ILE A 133 -12.23 -4.43 -12.95
CA ILE A 133 -13.61 -4.41 -13.42
C ILE A 133 -14.54 -4.64 -12.23
N MET A 134 -15.70 -3.99 -12.23
CA MET A 134 -16.79 -4.31 -11.31
C MET A 134 -17.96 -4.93 -12.07
N ALA A 135 -18.48 -6.03 -11.56
CA ALA A 135 -19.61 -6.75 -12.11
C ALA A 135 -20.75 -6.88 -11.09
N LYS A 136 -21.98 -7.05 -11.58
CA LYS A 136 -23.17 -7.16 -10.71
C LYS A 136 -23.37 -8.57 -10.15
N SER A 137 -22.92 -9.59 -10.87
CA SER A 137 -23.08 -11.00 -10.49
C SER A 137 -21.84 -11.80 -10.86
N TYR A 138 -21.77 -13.02 -10.33
CA TYR A 138 -20.70 -13.98 -10.63
C TYR A 138 -20.59 -14.29 -12.12
N GLU A 139 -21.72 -14.50 -12.79
CA GLU A 139 -21.78 -14.84 -14.22
C GLU A 139 -21.26 -13.67 -15.07
N ASN A 140 -21.74 -12.46 -14.80
CA ASN A 140 -21.27 -11.27 -15.50
C ASN A 140 -19.77 -11.01 -15.27
N ALA A 141 -19.29 -11.29 -14.06
CA ALA A 141 -17.87 -11.17 -13.73
C ALA A 141 -17.01 -12.16 -14.53
N LEU A 142 -17.45 -13.41 -14.64
CA LEU A 142 -16.78 -14.42 -15.46
C LEU A 142 -16.82 -14.05 -16.95
N GLU A 143 -17.99 -13.64 -17.47
CA GLU A 143 -18.13 -13.19 -18.85
C GLU A 143 -17.12 -12.09 -19.19
N ASN A 144 -16.97 -11.08 -18.30
CA ASN A 144 -15.99 -10.02 -18.48
C ASN A 144 -14.54 -10.53 -18.48
N ILE A 145 -14.18 -11.43 -17.56
CA ILE A 145 -12.82 -12.00 -17.53
C ILE A 145 -12.55 -12.82 -18.81
N MET A 146 -13.52 -13.60 -19.28
CA MET A 146 -13.39 -14.40 -20.49
C MET A 146 -13.26 -13.52 -21.73
N ALA A 147 -14.10 -12.49 -21.86
CA ALA A 147 -14.00 -11.52 -22.95
C ALA A 147 -12.64 -10.80 -22.95
N PHE A 148 -12.06 -10.51 -21.78
CA PHE A 148 -10.71 -9.96 -21.69
C PHE A 148 -9.66 -10.94 -22.19
N LYS A 149 -9.74 -12.22 -21.80
CA LYS A 149 -8.81 -13.27 -22.26
C LYS A 149 -8.83 -13.43 -23.78
N GLU A 150 -9.98 -13.21 -24.40
CA GLU A 150 -10.18 -13.29 -25.85
C GLU A 150 -9.76 -11.99 -26.58
N GLY A 151 -9.32 -10.97 -25.85
CA GLY A 151 -9.01 -9.64 -26.41
C GLY A 151 -10.24 -8.88 -26.91
N MET A 152 -11.43 -9.37 -26.59
CA MET A 152 -12.72 -8.78 -26.98
C MET A 152 -13.23 -7.75 -26.00
N LEU A 153 -12.68 -7.71 -24.79
CA LEU A 153 -12.94 -6.61 -23.88
C LEU A 153 -12.22 -5.37 -24.41
N ILE A 154 -12.86 -4.73 -25.39
CA ILE A 154 -12.73 -3.31 -25.62
C ILE A 154 -13.18 -2.74 -24.29
N THR A 155 -12.23 -2.37 -23.44
CA THR A 155 -12.51 -1.66 -22.20
C THR A 155 -13.57 -0.64 -22.55
N GLU A 156 -14.81 -0.79 -22.07
CA GLU A 156 -15.83 0.26 -22.23
C GLU A 156 -15.31 1.57 -21.61
N GLU A 157 -14.25 1.51 -20.78
CA GLU A 157 -13.38 2.63 -20.44
C GLU A 157 -12.85 3.39 -21.67
N LEU A 158 -12.46 2.79 -22.80
CA LEU A 158 -12.05 3.53 -24.00
C LEU A 158 -13.16 4.37 -24.64
N GLU A 159 -14.44 4.06 -24.38
CA GLU A 159 -15.58 4.85 -24.86
C GLU A 159 -16.13 5.80 -23.79
N LEU A 160 -16.11 5.41 -22.51
CA LEU A 160 -16.49 6.27 -21.37
C LEU A 160 -15.40 7.28 -20.98
N GLU A 161 -14.12 6.97 -21.21
CA GLU A 161 -12.98 7.90 -21.06
C GLU A 161 -13.03 9.03 -22.10
N GLN A 162 -13.82 8.90 -23.17
CA GLN A 162 -14.00 9.98 -24.13
C GLN A 162 -14.85 11.13 -23.57
N LYS A 163 -15.56 10.91 -22.45
CA LYS A 163 -16.23 12.00 -21.74
C LYS A 163 -15.23 12.71 -20.82
N PRO A 164 -14.99 14.03 -21.01
CA PRO A 164 -14.05 14.78 -20.18
C PRO A 164 -14.32 14.66 -18.67
N GLU A 165 -15.58 14.52 -18.27
CA GLU A 165 -16.00 14.33 -16.87
C GLU A 165 -15.49 13.02 -16.28
N SER A 166 -15.47 11.93 -17.05
CA SER A 166 -14.96 10.63 -16.61
C SER A 166 -13.45 10.67 -16.36
N ALA A 167 -12.72 11.33 -17.25
CA ALA A 167 -11.27 11.54 -17.11
C ALA A 167 -10.94 12.36 -15.85
N LEU A 168 -11.69 13.43 -15.57
CA LEU A 168 -11.51 14.22 -14.35
C LEU A 168 -11.84 13.42 -13.10
N LYS A 169 -12.93 12.63 -13.10
CA LYS A 169 -13.23 11.74 -11.97
C LYS A 169 -12.08 10.77 -11.71
N LYS A 170 -11.56 10.12 -12.75
CA LYS A 170 -10.42 9.20 -12.65
C LYS A 170 -9.18 9.89 -12.09
N GLN A 171 -8.82 11.06 -12.61
CA GLN A 171 -7.68 11.86 -12.11
C GLN A 171 -7.85 12.25 -10.64
N TYR A 172 -9.06 12.64 -10.24
CA TYR A 172 -9.36 13.01 -8.86
C TYR A 172 -9.17 11.81 -7.91
N LEU A 173 -9.71 10.64 -8.27
CA LEU A 173 -9.55 9.42 -7.48
C LEU A 173 -8.09 8.94 -7.44
N GLN A 174 -7.35 9.05 -8.55
CA GLN A 174 -5.91 8.78 -8.58
C GLN A 174 -5.15 9.67 -7.60
N ALA A 175 -5.43 10.97 -7.60
CA ALA A 175 -4.79 11.91 -6.68
C ALA A 175 -5.10 11.58 -5.21
N ILE A 176 -6.35 11.22 -4.89
CA ILE A 176 -6.73 10.77 -3.55
C ILE A 176 -5.92 9.55 -3.13
N ALA A 177 -5.84 8.52 -3.97
CA ALA A 177 -5.11 7.30 -3.62
C ALA A 177 -3.60 7.51 -3.52
N ARG A 178 -3.02 8.37 -4.37
CA ARG A 178 -1.60 8.75 -4.27
C ARG A 178 -1.28 9.40 -2.93
N ILE A 179 -2.09 10.37 -2.52
CA ILE A 179 -1.92 11.07 -1.25
C ILE A 179 -2.16 10.13 -0.07
N SER A 180 -3.29 9.41 -0.10
CA SER A 180 -3.75 8.67 1.07
C SER A 180 -3.10 7.28 1.18
N TRP A 181 -3.15 6.46 0.12
CA TRP A 181 -2.76 5.04 0.18
C TRP A 181 -1.29 4.81 -0.12
N LEU A 182 -0.77 5.51 -1.13
CA LEU A 182 0.59 5.31 -1.65
C LEU A 182 1.62 6.23 -0.99
N ASN A 183 1.17 7.24 -0.23
CA ASN A 183 2.04 8.28 0.35
C ASN A 183 2.95 8.97 -0.70
N MET A 184 2.44 9.12 -1.93
CA MET A 184 3.13 9.76 -3.05
C MET A 184 2.82 11.26 -3.07
N LEU A 185 3.38 11.99 -2.10
CA LEU A 185 3.10 13.41 -1.92
C LEU A 185 3.87 14.33 -2.89
N ASP A 186 4.92 13.82 -3.51
CA ASP A 186 5.78 14.57 -4.44
C ASP A 186 5.17 14.74 -5.83
N GLU A 187 4.16 13.94 -6.18
CA GLU A 187 3.47 14.08 -7.45
C GLU A 187 2.48 15.26 -7.43
N GLN A 188 2.63 16.15 -8.40
CA GLN A 188 1.70 17.27 -8.55
C GLN A 188 0.34 16.78 -9.05
N ILE A 189 -0.71 17.38 -8.51
CA ILE A 189 -2.08 17.12 -8.95
C ILE A 189 -2.36 18.01 -10.15
N THR A 190 -2.66 17.40 -11.30
CA THR A 190 -3.11 18.15 -12.47
C THR A 190 -4.48 18.75 -12.20
N THR A 191 -4.57 20.07 -12.17
CA THR A 191 -5.84 20.78 -11.99
C THR A 191 -6.50 21.05 -13.35
N PRO A 192 -7.83 20.94 -13.46
CA PRO A 192 -8.53 21.35 -14.68
C PRO A 192 -8.45 22.87 -14.89
N PRO A 193 -8.91 23.40 -16.05
CA PRO A 193 -9.04 24.83 -16.28
C PRO A 193 -9.92 25.56 -15.24
N LEU A 194 -9.69 26.87 -15.04
CA LEU A 194 -10.36 27.70 -14.02
C LEU A 194 -11.89 27.77 -14.18
N ASP A 195 -12.38 27.67 -15.40
CA ASP A 195 -13.80 27.68 -15.76
C ASP A 195 -14.48 26.31 -15.56
N ASN A 196 -13.72 25.26 -15.27
CA ASN A 196 -14.27 23.94 -14.99
C ASN A 196 -14.88 23.87 -13.58
N GLN A 197 -16.11 23.35 -13.47
CA GLN A 197 -16.82 23.23 -12.20
C GLN A 197 -16.07 22.42 -11.12
N TYR A 198 -15.15 21.53 -11.51
CA TYR A 198 -14.38 20.71 -10.58
C TYR A 198 -13.08 21.36 -10.10
N TYR A 199 -12.67 22.50 -10.68
CA TYR A 199 -11.42 23.20 -10.32
C TYR A 199 -11.24 23.42 -8.80
N PRO A 200 -12.27 23.89 -8.05
CA PRO A 200 -12.10 24.12 -6.61
C PRO A 200 -11.76 22.84 -5.83
N PHE A 201 -12.28 21.68 -6.23
CA PHE A 201 -12.01 20.40 -5.55
C PHE A 201 -10.58 19.94 -5.77
N PHE A 202 -10.09 20.02 -7.02
CA PHE A 202 -8.70 19.71 -7.33
C PHE A 202 -7.75 20.67 -6.63
N LYS A 203 -8.11 21.97 -6.55
CA LYS A 203 -7.26 22.94 -5.85
C LYS A 203 -7.22 22.69 -4.35
N ALA A 204 -8.35 22.34 -3.73
CA ALA A 204 -8.39 21.93 -2.33
C ALA A 204 -7.52 20.69 -2.07
N LEU A 205 -7.56 19.71 -2.97
CA LEU A 205 -6.74 18.50 -2.86
C LEU A 205 -5.23 18.79 -3.00
N ASP A 206 -4.85 19.69 -3.91
CA ASP A 206 -3.44 20.11 -4.08
C ASP A 206 -2.94 20.91 -2.87
N SER A 207 -3.78 21.78 -2.30
CA SER A 207 -3.46 22.47 -1.05
C SER A 207 -3.25 21.47 0.10
N LEU A 208 -4.15 20.48 0.25
CA LEU A 208 -3.99 19.41 1.25
C LEU A 208 -2.66 18.66 1.06
N ARG A 209 -2.32 18.31 -0.19
CA ARG A 209 -1.04 17.68 -0.51
C ARG A 209 0.15 18.55 -0.06
N CYS A 210 0.11 19.85 -0.35
CA CYS A 210 1.18 20.79 0.06
C CYS A 210 1.35 20.84 1.58
N ASP A 211 0.25 20.88 2.33
CA ASP A 211 0.26 20.86 3.79
C ASP A 211 0.86 19.55 4.33
N LEU A 212 0.53 18.41 3.72
CA LEU A 212 1.10 17.11 4.09
C LEU A 212 2.61 17.04 3.80
N VAL A 213 3.07 17.57 2.66
CA VAL A 213 4.51 17.68 2.35
C VAL A 213 5.21 18.56 3.39
N ALA A 214 4.64 19.71 3.73
CA ALA A 214 5.22 20.61 4.73
C ALA A 214 5.32 19.93 6.11
N LYS A 215 4.29 19.17 6.49
CA LYS A 215 4.25 18.40 7.74
C LYS A 215 5.32 17.30 7.79
N GLU A 216 5.53 16.54 6.70
CA GLU A 216 6.57 15.50 6.68
C GLU A 216 7.97 16.12 6.76
N ARG A 217 8.22 17.22 6.05
CA ARG A 217 9.48 17.98 6.14
C ARG A 217 9.74 18.53 7.54
N GLU A 218 8.71 18.99 8.26
CA GLU A 218 8.85 19.44 9.64
C GLU A 218 9.22 18.28 10.57
N LYS A 219 8.58 17.13 10.41
CA LYS A 219 8.87 15.91 11.16
C LYS A 219 10.29 15.39 10.90
N GLU A 220 10.76 15.42 9.66
CA GLU A 220 12.15 15.06 9.31
C GLU A 220 13.16 15.99 9.99
N ARG A 221 12.97 17.31 9.87
CA ARG A 221 13.81 18.30 10.58
C ARG A 221 13.79 18.10 12.10
N GLY A 222 12.66 17.72 12.68
CA GLY A 222 12.53 17.37 14.09
C GLY A 222 13.39 16.17 14.49
N LYS A 223 13.41 15.11 13.68
CA LYS A 223 14.25 13.92 13.90
C LYS A 223 15.75 14.24 13.78
N GLU A 224 16.13 15.07 12.81
CA GLU A 224 17.51 15.52 12.63
C GLU A 224 18.00 16.33 13.83
N ARG A 225 17.20 17.30 14.28
CA ARG A 225 17.48 18.08 15.50
C ARG A 225 17.68 17.18 16.71
N ALA A 226 16.74 16.27 16.97
CA ALA A 226 16.85 15.32 18.08
C ALA A 226 18.11 14.43 17.99
N THR A 227 18.58 14.14 16.77
CA THR A 227 19.82 13.37 16.56
C THR A 227 21.06 14.22 16.84
N LEU A 228 21.06 15.48 16.41
CA LEU A 228 22.14 16.43 16.69
C LEU A 228 22.24 16.73 18.20
N ASP A 229 21.12 16.97 18.87
CA ASP A 229 21.08 17.23 20.31
C ASP A 229 21.66 16.06 21.11
N LYS A 230 21.36 14.81 20.71
CA LYS A 230 21.98 13.61 21.31
C LYS A 230 23.50 13.59 21.12
N LYS A 231 24.00 13.97 19.93
CA LYS A 231 25.45 14.03 19.66
C LYS A 231 26.13 15.11 20.50
N ILE A 232 25.52 16.29 20.62
CA ILE A 232 26.01 17.38 21.46
C ILE A 232 26.06 16.93 22.92
N ALA A 233 25.00 16.31 23.44
CA ALA A 233 24.97 15.81 24.82
C ALA A 233 26.08 14.76 25.09
N VAL A 234 26.37 13.87 24.13
CA VAL A 234 27.49 12.91 24.26
C VAL A 234 28.84 13.65 24.29
N GLN A 235 29.03 14.64 23.40
CA GLN A 235 30.26 15.42 23.36
C GLN A 235 30.46 16.25 24.64
N ASP A 236 29.41 16.86 25.18
CA ASP A 236 29.46 17.62 26.43
C ASP A 236 29.82 16.73 27.62
N ASN A 237 29.28 15.50 27.66
CA ASN A 237 29.64 14.51 28.67
C ASN A 237 31.12 14.09 28.54
N GLU A 238 31.62 13.87 27.32
CA GLU A 238 33.03 13.54 27.09
C GLU A 238 33.97 14.70 27.46
N LEU A 239 33.60 15.94 27.10
CA LEU A 239 34.35 17.15 27.46
C LEU A 239 34.39 17.37 28.97
N THR A 240 33.27 17.12 29.65
CA THR A 240 33.20 17.16 31.11
C THR A 240 34.16 16.13 31.71
N ARG A 241 34.12 14.88 31.22
CA ARG A 241 35.04 13.83 31.68
C ARG A 241 36.51 14.20 31.47
N ARG A 242 36.87 14.73 30.29
CA ARG A 242 38.25 15.17 29.98
C ARG A 242 38.69 16.32 30.87
N SER A 243 37.81 17.28 31.12
CA SER A 243 38.07 18.41 32.02
C SER A 243 38.34 17.93 33.45
N THR A 244 37.54 16.99 33.96
CA THR A 244 37.75 16.38 35.29
C THR A 244 39.11 15.68 35.37
N THR A 245 39.45 14.82 34.41
CA THR A 245 40.77 14.14 34.40
C THR A 245 41.94 15.12 34.29
N THR A 246 41.77 16.22 33.55
CA THR A 246 42.83 17.25 33.43
C THR A 246 43.00 18.01 34.74
N ALA A 247 41.90 18.35 35.43
CA ALA A 247 41.96 18.97 36.76
C ALA A 247 42.66 18.05 37.76
N GLU A 248 42.26 16.78 37.84
CA GLU A 248 42.90 15.76 38.71
C GLU A 248 44.40 15.62 38.44
N ASN A 249 44.81 15.58 37.17
CA ASN A 249 46.22 15.51 36.79
C ASN A 249 47.00 16.79 37.16
N THR A 250 46.37 17.96 37.02
CA THR A 250 46.98 19.26 37.35
C THR A 250 47.21 19.36 38.85
N ASP A 251 46.22 18.97 39.66
CA ASP A 251 46.33 18.91 41.12
C ASP A 251 47.41 17.91 41.55
N GLY A 252 47.50 16.75 40.89
CA GLY A 252 48.55 15.76 41.12
C GLY A 252 49.95 16.30 40.81
N LEU A 253 50.13 16.99 39.69
CA LEU A 253 51.40 17.63 39.32
C LEU A 253 51.80 18.74 40.29
N GLN A 254 50.84 19.56 40.73
CA GLN A 254 51.10 20.61 41.72
C GLN A 254 51.56 20.00 43.06
N CYS A 255 50.92 18.93 43.51
CA CYS A 255 51.32 18.20 44.71
C CYS A 255 52.75 17.65 44.61
N LEU A 256 53.14 17.09 43.45
CA LEU A 256 54.51 16.63 43.21
C LEU A 256 55.52 17.79 43.20
N LEU A 257 55.16 18.92 42.60
CA LEU A 257 55.99 20.12 42.58
C LEU A 257 56.27 20.61 44.00
N ASP A 258 55.23 20.69 44.85
CA ASP A 258 55.33 21.11 46.25
C ASP A 258 56.22 20.15 47.05
N GLN A 259 56.13 18.83 46.78
CA GLN A 259 57.03 17.83 47.38
C GLN A 259 58.49 18.02 46.97
N ILE A 260 58.76 18.27 45.68
CA ILE A 260 60.13 18.53 45.19
C ILE A 260 60.71 19.78 45.87
N TYR A 261 59.94 20.87 45.97
CA TYR A 261 60.40 22.08 46.66
C TYR A 261 60.65 21.87 48.15
N SER A 262 60.01 20.88 48.78
CA SER A 262 60.27 20.51 50.18
C SER A 262 61.52 19.65 50.37
N LEU A 263 62.00 18.98 49.31
CA LEU A 263 63.26 18.26 49.30
C LEU A 263 64.37 19.30 49.12
N ASP A 264 65.01 19.68 50.21
CA ASP A 264 66.07 20.69 50.30
C ASP A 264 67.37 20.19 49.61
N ILE A 265 67.33 20.04 48.28
CA ILE A 265 68.48 19.59 47.48
C ILE A 265 69.35 20.82 47.20
N GLU A 266 70.41 20.97 47.99
CA GLU A 266 71.44 21.98 47.73
C GLU A 266 72.07 21.75 46.34
N PRO A 267 72.17 22.78 45.49
CA PRO A 267 72.80 22.66 44.18
C PRO A 267 74.31 22.44 44.35
N SER A 268 74.77 21.25 43.94
CA SER A 268 76.19 20.87 43.86
C SER A 268 76.92 21.56 42.71
#